data_AF-A0A2P7QKA3-F1
#
_entry.id   AF-A0A2P7QKA3-F1
#
_cell.length_a   1.000
_cell.length_b   1.000
_cell.length_c   1.000
_cell.angle_alpha   90.00
_cell.angle_beta   90.00
_cell.angle_gamma   90.00
#
_symmetry.space_group_name_H-M   'P 1'
#
loop_
_entity.id
_entity.type
_entity.pdbx_description
1 polymer ?
#
loop_
_entity_poly.entity_id
_entity_poly.type
_entity_poly.pdbx_seq_one_letter_code
_entity_poly.pdbx_strand_id
1 'polypeptide(L)'
;MDRVLPPIARRTLEEMPTGALLARLERLRWCEEERECSDLTEAEIGSAAGLILFKADPMWGVAYADVKAVLATREHCVRKP
;
A
#
# COMPACT_ATOMS: atom_id res chain seq x y z
N MET A 1 -15.16 -3.81 1.78
CA MET A 1 -14.14 -3.12 0.96
C MET A 1 -12.77 -3.69 1.32
N ASP A 2 -12.30 -4.74 0.63
CA ASP A 2 -11.01 -5.37 0.94
C ASP A 2 -9.83 -4.72 0.16
N ARG A 3 -10.14 -3.81 -0.78
CA ARG A 3 -9.19 -3.18 -1.72
C ARG A 3 -8.68 -1.80 -1.30
N VAL A 4 -9.00 -1.37 -0.08
CA VAL A 4 -8.57 -0.08 0.48
C VAL A 4 -7.52 -0.28 1.57
N LEU A 5 -6.58 0.65 1.67
CA LEU A 5 -5.57 0.65 2.72
C LEU A 5 -5.48 2.03 3.40
N PRO A 6 -5.31 2.07 4.73
CA PRO A 6 -5.01 3.33 5.38
C PRO A 6 -3.59 3.79 5.00
N PRO A 7 -3.35 5.09 4.81
CA PRO A 7 -1.99 5.62 4.72
C PRO A 7 -1.25 5.37 6.04
N ILE A 8 0.03 5.00 5.95
CA ILE A 8 0.90 4.79 7.12
C ILE A 8 2.15 5.63 6.89
N ALA A 9 2.52 6.42 7.89
CA ALA A 9 3.73 7.22 7.85
C ALA A 9 4.97 6.33 7.76
N ARG A 10 5.98 6.77 7.02
CA ARG A 10 7.24 6.05 6.86
C ARG A 10 7.87 5.59 8.18
N ARG A 11 7.88 6.44 9.21
CA ARG A 11 8.42 6.08 10.53
C ARG A 11 7.76 4.84 11.11
N THR A 12 6.43 4.74 11.00
CA THR A 12 5.70 3.56 11.45
C THR A 12 6.03 2.33 10.60
N LEU A 13 6.27 2.48 9.29
CA LEU A 13 6.72 1.39 8.44
C LEU A 13 8.10 0.85 8.87
N GLU A 14 9.00 1.74 9.29
CA GLU A 14 10.34 1.35 9.76
C GLU A 14 10.28 0.44 11.00
N GLU A 15 9.27 0.61 11.85
CA GLU A 15 9.02 -0.19 13.05
C GLU A 15 8.26 -1.51 12.78
N MET A 16 7.59 -1.65 11.64
CA MET A 16 6.81 -2.84 11.31
C MET A 16 7.71 -4.05 11.05
N PRO A 17 7.33 -5.29 11.38
CA PRO A 17 8.11 -6.48 10.99
C PRO A 17 8.11 -6.69 9.47
N THR A 18 9.14 -7.33 8.93
CA THR A 18 9.33 -7.46 7.46
C THR A 18 8.16 -8.18 6.80
N GLY A 19 7.60 -9.20 7.47
CA GLY A 19 6.39 -9.88 7.00
C GLY A 19 5.18 -8.96 6.87
N ALA A 20 5.00 -8.00 7.79
CA ALA A 20 3.92 -7.03 7.72
C ALA A 20 4.13 -6.01 6.59
N LEU A 21 5.38 -5.62 6.32
CA LEU A 21 5.72 -4.77 5.18
C LEU A 21 5.46 -5.48 3.85
N LEU A 22 5.83 -6.76 3.73
CA LEU A 22 5.55 -7.57 2.54
C LEU A 22 4.04 -7.73 2.32
N ALA A 23 3.28 -8.10 3.37
CA ALA A 23 1.83 -8.19 3.27
C ALA A 23 1.18 -6.86 2.87
N ARG A 24 1.70 -5.74 3.39
CA ARG A 24 1.24 -4.39 3.00
C ARG A 24 1.58 -4.08 1.54
N LEU A 25 2.77 -4.44 1.08
CA LEU A 25 3.18 -4.29 -0.33
C LEU A 25 2.27 -5.09 -1.26
N GLU A 26 1.93 -6.32 -0.88
CA GLU A 26 0.97 -7.15 -1.62
C GLU A 26 -0.39 -6.46 -1.69
N ARG A 27 -0.96 -6.05 -0.55
CA ARG A 27 -2.25 -5.34 -0.53
C ARG A 27 -2.26 -4.06 -1.38
N LEU A 28 -1.17 -3.28 -1.39
CA LEU A 28 -1.05 -2.12 -2.29
C LEU A 28 -1.11 -2.52 -3.77
N ARG A 29 -0.60 -3.70 -4.16
CA ARG A 29 -0.71 -4.19 -5.56
C ARG A 29 -2.14 -4.59 -5.93
N TRP A 30 -2.98 -4.91 -4.94
CA TRP A 30 -4.39 -5.24 -5.11
C TRP A 30 -5.34 -4.04 -5.10
N CYS A 31 -4.83 -2.82 -4.92
CA CYS A 31 -5.61 -1.60 -5.15
C CYS A 31 -6.12 -1.55 -6.61
N GLU A 32 -7.21 -0.83 -6.83
CA GLU A 32 -7.78 -0.60 -8.15
C GLU A 32 -6.80 0.23 -9.01
N GLU A 33 -6.79 0.04 -10.33
CA GLU A 33 -5.87 0.78 -11.22
C GLU A 33 -6.16 2.29 -11.16
N GLU A 34 -7.39 2.66 -11.50
CA GLU A 34 -7.83 4.04 -11.64
C GLU A 34 -9.35 4.14 -11.53
N ARG A 35 -9.85 5.35 -11.26
CA ARG A 35 -11.28 5.61 -11.08
C ARG A 35 -12.12 5.26 -12.32
N GLU A 36 -11.57 5.48 -13.51
CA GLU A 36 -12.27 5.34 -14.79
C GLU A 36 -12.50 3.87 -15.20
N CYS A 37 -11.66 2.96 -14.70
CA CYS A 37 -11.76 1.52 -14.97
C CYS A 37 -12.41 0.72 -13.83
N SER A 38 -12.87 1.40 -12.77
CA SER A 38 -13.39 0.75 -11.57
C SER A 38 -14.91 0.70 -11.58
N ASP A 39 -15.47 -0.43 -11.14
CA ASP A 39 -16.92 -0.62 -10.97
C ASP A 39 -17.49 0.09 -9.73
N LEU A 40 -16.68 0.86 -8.99
CA LEU A 40 -17.07 1.54 -7.77
C LEU A 40 -17.92 2.78 -8.05
N THR A 41 -19.00 2.93 -7.29
CA THR A 41 -19.84 4.13 -7.32
C THR A 41 -19.14 5.33 -6.66
N GLU A 42 -19.57 6.55 -6.99
CA GLU A 42 -19.03 7.76 -6.35
C GLU A 42 -19.20 7.77 -4.82
N ALA A 43 -20.29 7.16 -4.32
CA ALA A 43 -20.53 7.02 -2.89
C ALA A 43 -19.52 6.09 -2.21
N GLU A 44 -19.15 5.00 -2.89
CA GLU A 44 -18.12 4.06 -2.41
C GLU A 44 -16.73 4.69 -2.43
N ILE A 45 -16.41 5.44 -3.49
CA ILE A 45 -15.16 6.21 -3.59
C ILE A 45 -15.11 7.27 -2.49
N GLY A 46 -16.20 8.01 -2.27
CA GLY A 46 -16.31 9.01 -1.21
C GLY A 46 -16.18 8.40 0.18
N SER A 47 -16.68 7.18 0.39
CA SER A 47 -16.53 6.45 1.66
C SER A 47 -15.08 6.01 1.92
N ALA A 48 -14.25 5.92 0.87
CA ALA A 48 -12.82 5.65 0.95
C ALA A 48 -11.97 6.94 1.05
N ALA A 49 -12.58 8.10 1.26
CA ALA A 49 -11.85 9.36 1.42
C ALA A 49 -10.82 9.27 2.56
N GLY A 50 -9.56 9.65 2.26
CA GLY A 50 -8.44 9.53 3.19
C GLY A 50 -7.81 8.13 3.26
N LEU A 51 -8.29 7.18 2.46
CA LEU A 51 -7.68 5.87 2.25
C LEU A 51 -7.04 5.79 0.86
N ILE A 52 -6.14 4.84 0.70
CA ILE A 52 -5.53 4.47 -0.57
C ILE A 52 -6.45 3.44 -1.24
N LEU A 53 -7.06 3.84 -2.36
CA LEU A 53 -7.97 3.00 -3.14
C LEU A 53 -7.44 2.72 -4.55
N PHE A 54 -6.92 3.75 -5.23
CA PHE A 54 -6.45 3.67 -6.61
C PHE A 54 -4.93 3.78 -6.71
N LYS A 55 -4.32 3.02 -7.63
CA LYS A 55 -2.89 3.12 -7.95
C LYS A 55 -2.52 4.42 -8.65
N ALA A 56 -3.46 4.97 -9.43
CA ALA A 56 -3.35 6.28 -10.05
C ALA A 56 -3.31 7.43 -9.02
N ASP A 57 -3.68 7.18 -7.76
CA ASP A 57 -3.64 8.21 -6.73
C ASP A 57 -2.19 8.50 -6.27
N PRO A 58 -1.80 9.78 -6.12
CA PRO A 58 -0.46 10.13 -5.64
C PRO A 58 -0.14 9.54 -4.27
N MET A 59 -1.14 9.35 -3.40
CA MET A 59 -0.96 8.74 -2.08
C MET A 59 -0.52 7.28 -2.19
N TRP A 60 -1.02 6.55 -3.20
CA TRP A 60 -0.56 5.18 -3.49
C TRP A 60 0.91 5.17 -3.90
N GLY A 61 1.31 6.08 -4.79
CA GLY A 61 2.69 6.18 -5.27
C GLY A 61 3.69 6.43 -4.12
N VAL A 62 3.35 7.36 -3.23
CA VAL A 62 4.15 7.64 -2.02
C VAL A 62 4.21 6.42 -1.10
N ALA A 63 3.06 5.82 -0.77
CA ALA A 63 3.00 4.66 0.13
C ALA A 63 3.76 3.45 -0.43
N TYR A 64 3.65 3.18 -1.73
CA TYR A 64 4.35 2.09 -2.40
C TYR A 64 5.86 2.32 -2.44
N ALA A 65 6.29 3.56 -2.70
CA ALA A 65 7.70 3.93 -2.66
C ALA A 65 8.30 3.79 -1.25
N ASP A 66 7.59 4.27 -0.23
CA ASP A 66 8.04 4.19 1.17
C ASP A 66 8.19 2.73 1.64
N VAL A 67 7.20 1.87 1.38
CA VAL A 67 7.29 0.44 1.76
C VAL A 67 8.48 -0.23 1.08
N LYS A 68 8.69 0.03 -0.23
CA LYS A 68 9.85 -0.51 -0.94
C LYS A 68 11.17 0.03 -0.41
N ALA A 69 11.24 1.31 -0.08
CA ALA A 69 12.44 1.93 0.47
C ALA A 69 12.80 1.30 1.83
N VAL A 70 11.83 1.15 2.72
CA VAL A 70 12.04 0.51 4.04
C VAL A 70 12.42 -0.96 3.87
N LEU A 71 11.79 -1.70 2.95
CA LEU A 71 12.18 -3.08 2.65
C LEU A 71 13.62 -3.16 2.10
N ALA A 72 14.03 -2.23 1.25
CA ALA A 72 15.37 -2.19 0.69
C ALA A 72 16.46 -1.89 1.72
N THR A 73 16.13 -1.19 2.83
CA THR A 73 17.07 -0.99 3.94
C THR A 73 17.19 -2.21 4.85
N ARG A 74 16.31 -3.21 4.71
CA ARG A 74 16.42 -4.44 5.49
C ARG A 74 17.40 -5.37 4.82
N GLU A 75 18.39 -5.83 5.57
CA GLU A 75 19.30 -6.87 5.10
C GLU A 75 18.48 -8.03 4.52
N HIS A 76 18.79 -8.41 3.28
CA HIS A 76 18.29 -9.66 2.71
C HIS A 76 18.85 -10.79 3.59
N CYS A 77 18.07 -11.25 4.56
CA CYS A 77 18.35 -12.50 5.23
C CYS A 77 18.20 -13.60 4.17
N VAL A 78 19.31 -13.91 3.48
CA VAL A 78 19.45 -15.15 2.73
C VAL A 78 19.07 -16.25 3.72
N ARG A 79 17.98 -16.96 3.44
CA ARG A 79 17.62 -18.16 4.21
C ARG A 79 18.87 -19.04 4.21
N LYS A 80 19.50 -19.21 5.38
CA LYS A 80 20.60 -20.17 5.51
C LYS A 80 20.06 -21.56 5.09
N PRO A 81 20.84 -22.29 4.29
CA PRO A 81 20.46 -23.61 3.77
C PRO A 81 20.20 -24.62 4.88
#